data_AF-A0A2E3G7N5-F1
#
_entry.id   AF-A0A2E3G7N5-F1
#
_cell.length_a   1.000
_cell.length_b   1.000
_cell.length_c   1.000
_cell.angle_alpha   90.00
_cell.angle_beta   90.00
_cell.angle_gamma   90.00
#
_symmetry.space_group_name_H-M   'P 1'
#
loop_
_entity.id
_entity.type
_entity.pdbx_description
1 polymer ?
#
loop_
_entity_poly.entity_id
_entity_poly.type
_entity_poly.pdbx_seq_one_letter_code
_entity_poly.pdbx_strand_id
1 'polypeptide(L)'
;MFIIFVMKPLILFFLLSLQSLLFASQLELNMISPKQDFRSNKQLVLFKGTIKNATSVFINNIPIPTFNNRFYIKAMLNPHQENIFTIEAIDDNNQKITVQRSIDYFPEDTTSLPPPYSITDIQFHPLSHQWQIKGAAADTKHIYINGKYIPILSNDLFEYHFLPEKLNKTFLTVGGISKDLLLFHHTIGLHDVNSHKPLSKNLEKVTHYLPIELGILQAYYSMHWQLIPFTTIQEKMIYDLVQSKYDQLNLSHIKLLKKGDNLVIALPYLHHSLQIPELSYQLLLILQNTIQKSDYITILWYNRIPNVVEVVYNKNSSPYCIIDDKPVDLENAIALEIFSEFRAKHFGIR
;
A
#
# COMPACT_ATOMS: atom_id res chain seq x y z
N MET A 1 9.48 -31.43 66.65
CA MET A 1 9.30 -32.12 65.35
C MET A 1 7.89 -31.97 64.76
N PHE A 2 6.85 -31.67 65.55
CA PHE A 2 5.46 -31.52 65.06
C PHE A 2 5.16 -30.24 64.26
N ILE A 3 5.86 -29.12 64.54
CA ILE A 3 5.57 -27.82 63.89
C ILE A 3 5.96 -27.80 62.40
N ILE A 4 7.05 -28.49 62.04
CA ILE A 4 7.54 -28.54 60.65
C ILE A 4 6.63 -29.40 59.76
N PHE A 5 5.91 -30.37 60.34
CA PHE A 5 5.06 -31.30 59.59
C PHE A 5 3.71 -30.67 59.19
N VAL A 6 3.19 -29.72 59.97
CA VAL A 6 1.91 -29.03 59.69
C VAL A 6 2.09 -27.83 58.74
N MET A 7 3.28 -27.21 58.68
CA MET A 7 3.54 -26.08 57.79
C MET A 7 3.64 -26.45 56.30
N LYS A 8 4.10 -27.66 55.97
CA LYS A 8 4.24 -28.12 54.57
C LYS A 8 2.91 -28.20 53.79
N PRO A 9 1.82 -28.78 54.32
CA PRO A 9 0.54 -28.79 53.60
C PRO A 9 -0.09 -27.40 53.48
N LEU A 10 0.17 -26.50 54.42
CA LEU A 10 -0.34 -25.12 54.38
C LEU A 10 0.33 -24.29 53.27
N ILE A 11 1.64 -24.44 53.10
CA ILE A 11 2.41 -23.82 52.02
C ILE A 11 1.96 -24.38 50.65
N LEU A 12 1.70 -25.68 50.57
CA LEU A 12 1.19 -26.31 49.33
C LEU A 12 -0.22 -25.82 48.98
N PHE A 13 -1.10 -25.64 49.96
CA PHE A 13 -2.44 -25.07 49.75
C PHE A 13 -2.39 -23.61 49.29
N PHE A 14 -1.49 -22.80 49.84
CA PHE A 14 -1.25 -21.43 49.37
C PHE A 14 -0.62 -21.38 47.96
N LEU A 15 0.28 -22.30 47.62
CA LEU A 15 0.85 -22.40 46.27
C LEU A 15 -0.19 -22.83 45.23
N LEU A 16 -1.10 -23.75 45.59
CA LEU A 16 -2.20 -24.20 44.72
C LEU A 16 -3.30 -23.14 44.58
N SER A 17 -3.58 -22.34 45.61
CA SER A 17 -4.54 -21.24 45.54
C SER A 17 -3.99 -19.99 44.84
N LEU A 18 -2.67 -19.77 44.82
CA LEU A 18 -2.07 -18.75 43.96
C LEU A 18 -2.11 -19.14 42.47
N GLN A 19 -2.07 -20.44 42.14
CA GLN A 19 -2.17 -20.90 40.74
C GLN A 19 -3.59 -20.78 40.17
N SER A 20 -4.64 -20.82 41.00
CA SER A 20 -6.02 -20.64 40.51
C SER A 20 -6.37 -19.19 40.13
N LEU A 21 -5.57 -18.21 40.55
CA LEU A 21 -5.69 -16.81 40.12
C LEU A 21 -5.06 -16.53 38.74
N LEU A 22 -4.31 -17.48 38.18
CA LEU A 22 -3.66 -17.33 36.87
C LEU A 22 -4.53 -17.77 35.68
N PHE A 23 -5.74 -18.26 35.92
CA PHE A 23 -6.78 -18.35 34.88
C PHE A 23 -7.47 -16.99 34.71
N ALA A 24 -6.68 -15.93 34.56
CA ALA A 24 -7.15 -14.69 34.00
C ALA A 24 -7.76 -15.02 32.63
N SER A 25 -8.94 -14.49 32.38
CA SER A 25 -9.78 -14.78 31.23
C SER A 25 -9.02 -14.53 29.92
N GLN A 26 -8.53 -15.59 29.29
CA GLN A 26 -7.68 -15.50 28.11
C GLN A 26 -8.38 -14.69 27.01
N LEU A 27 -7.68 -13.70 26.45
CA LEU A 27 -8.13 -12.91 25.31
C LEU A 27 -8.26 -13.84 24.09
N GLU A 28 -9.45 -13.91 23.50
CA GLU A 28 -9.71 -14.75 22.32
C GLU A 28 -10.29 -13.89 21.19
N LEU A 29 -9.79 -14.11 19.97
CA LEU A 29 -10.31 -13.52 18.73
C LEU A 29 -10.55 -14.66 17.74
N ASN A 30 -11.80 -14.86 17.35
CA ASN A 30 -12.20 -15.86 16.37
C ASN A 30 -12.77 -15.19 15.11
N MET A 31 -12.09 -15.37 13.99
CA MET A 31 -12.49 -14.85 12.69
C MET A 31 -13.43 -15.84 11.98
N ILE A 32 -14.62 -15.37 11.61
CA ILE A 32 -15.62 -16.16 10.85
C ILE A 32 -15.53 -15.86 9.35
N SER A 33 -15.33 -14.59 8.98
CA SER A 33 -15.21 -14.12 7.59
C SER A 33 -14.29 -12.90 7.52
N PRO A 34 -13.48 -12.74 6.45
CA PRO A 34 -13.24 -13.71 5.40
C PRO A 34 -12.43 -14.92 5.90
N LYS A 35 -12.48 -16.02 5.14
CA LYS A 35 -11.55 -17.15 5.33
C LYS A 35 -10.11 -16.70 4.99
N GLN A 36 -9.13 -17.48 5.42
CA GLN A 36 -7.75 -17.26 5.01
C GLN A 36 -7.63 -17.46 3.48
N ASP A 37 -6.78 -16.65 2.84
CA ASP A 37 -6.49 -16.66 1.39
C ASP A 37 -7.76 -16.56 0.52
N PHE A 38 -8.60 -15.57 0.82
CA PHE A 38 -9.89 -15.39 0.17
C PHE A 38 -9.76 -14.55 -1.10
N ARG A 39 -10.27 -15.05 -2.24
CA ARG A 39 -10.38 -14.26 -3.47
C ARG A 39 -11.79 -13.71 -3.62
N SER A 40 -11.92 -12.42 -3.93
CA SER A 40 -13.20 -11.79 -4.20
C SER A 40 -13.23 -11.16 -5.59
N ASN A 41 -14.38 -11.23 -6.25
CA ASN A 41 -14.71 -10.38 -7.40
C ASN A 41 -15.61 -9.20 -7.01
N LYS A 42 -15.95 -9.06 -5.71
CA LYS A 42 -16.81 -7.99 -5.17
C LYS A 42 -15.96 -6.92 -4.50
N GLN A 43 -16.33 -5.65 -4.71
CA GLN A 43 -15.66 -4.49 -4.11
C GLN A 43 -15.78 -4.44 -2.58
N LEU A 44 -16.82 -5.05 -2.01
CA LEU A 44 -17.09 -5.04 -0.58
C LEU A 44 -17.01 -6.45 0.00
N VAL A 45 -16.25 -6.62 1.08
CA VAL A 45 -16.16 -7.89 1.83
C VAL A 45 -16.60 -7.70 3.28
N LEU A 46 -17.43 -8.62 3.76
CA LEU A 46 -17.87 -8.64 5.15
C LEU A 46 -16.79 -9.28 6.05
N PHE A 47 -16.26 -8.47 6.96
CA PHE A 47 -15.52 -8.91 8.12
C PHE A 47 -16.48 -9.25 9.25
N LYS A 48 -16.35 -10.46 9.78
CA LYS A 48 -17.18 -10.99 10.86
C LYS A 48 -16.33 -11.85 11.79
N GLY A 49 -16.49 -11.65 13.09
CA GLY A 49 -15.85 -12.49 14.09
C GLY A 49 -16.46 -12.33 15.48
N THR A 50 -15.93 -13.12 16.42
CA THR A 50 -16.26 -13.04 17.84
C THR A 50 -15.01 -12.74 18.65
N ILE A 51 -15.18 -12.01 19.74
CA ILE A 51 -14.13 -11.66 20.69
C ILE A 51 -14.53 -12.11 22.09
N LYS A 52 -13.56 -12.39 22.94
CA LYS A 52 -13.79 -12.69 24.36
C LYS A 52 -12.72 -11.98 25.18
N ASN A 53 -13.16 -11.28 26.22
CA ASN A 53 -12.30 -10.47 27.10
C ASN A 53 -11.53 -9.35 26.37
N ALA A 54 -12.01 -8.92 25.19
CA ALA A 54 -11.49 -7.76 24.49
C ALA A 54 -12.39 -6.55 24.75
N THR A 55 -11.79 -5.39 24.95
CA THR A 55 -12.49 -4.11 25.13
C THR A 55 -12.54 -3.30 23.85
N SER A 56 -11.61 -3.55 22.92
CA SER A 56 -11.59 -2.89 21.62
C SER A 56 -11.11 -3.85 20.52
N VAL A 57 -11.59 -3.59 19.30
CA VAL A 57 -11.19 -4.30 18.08
C VAL A 57 -10.83 -3.28 17.03
N PHE A 58 -9.74 -3.55 16.33
CA PHE A 58 -9.21 -2.72 15.26
C PHE A 58 -9.06 -3.54 13.99
N ILE A 59 -9.29 -2.93 12.84
CA ILE A 59 -8.86 -3.44 11.54
C ILE A 59 -7.97 -2.38 10.91
N ASN A 60 -6.72 -2.72 10.61
CA ASN A 60 -5.71 -1.78 10.10
C ASN A 60 -5.60 -0.50 10.96
N ASN A 61 -5.59 -0.67 12.28
CA ASN A 61 -5.57 0.40 13.29
C ASN A 61 -6.82 1.30 13.32
N ILE A 62 -7.90 0.93 12.64
CA ILE A 62 -9.17 1.64 12.66
C ILE A 62 -10.09 0.93 13.66
N PRO A 63 -10.60 1.61 14.70
CA PRO A 63 -11.49 0.99 15.69
C PRO A 63 -12.83 0.61 15.04
N ILE A 64 -13.24 -0.64 15.28
CA ILE A 64 -14.48 -1.21 14.75
C ILE A 64 -15.49 -1.37 15.88
N PRO A 65 -16.77 -1.00 15.66
CA PRO A 65 -17.80 -1.22 16.66
C PRO A 65 -18.01 -2.72 16.94
N THR A 66 -18.10 -3.04 18.23
CA THR A 66 -18.42 -4.39 18.72
C THR A 66 -19.81 -4.37 19.35
N PHE A 67 -20.56 -5.45 19.16
CA PHE A 67 -21.87 -5.64 19.77
C PHE A 67 -22.01 -7.08 20.24
N ASN A 68 -22.31 -7.29 21.52
CA ASN A 68 -22.43 -8.62 22.13
C ASN A 68 -21.25 -9.54 21.78
N ASN A 69 -20.03 -9.06 22.05
CA ASN A 69 -18.79 -9.82 21.83
C ASN A 69 -18.56 -10.24 20.37
N ARG A 70 -19.14 -9.50 19.42
CA ARG A 70 -19.06 -9.76 17.98
C ARG A 70 -18.77 -8.46 17.25
N PHE A 71 -18.14 -8.55 16.09
CA PHE A 71 -17.98 -7.42 15.17
C PHE A 71 -18.44 -7.81 13.78
N TYR A 72 -18.97 -6.81 13.07
CA TYR A 72 -19.49 -6.93 11.72
C TYR A 72 -19.21 -5.63 10.99
N ILE A 73 -18.39 -5.67 9.95
CA ILE A 73 -18.14 -4.49 9.12
C ILE A 73 -17.84 -4.88 7.68
N LYS A 74 -18.38 -4.12 6.72
CA LYS A 74 -18.00 -4.28 5.32
C LYS A 74 -16.77 -3.45 5.05
N ALA A 75 -15.73 -4.06 4.50
CA ALA A 75 -14.53 -3.37 4.05
C ALA A 75 -14.55 -3.19 2.55
N MET A 76 -14.20 -1.99 2.10
CA MET A 76 -13.94 -1.68 0.71
C MET A 76 -12.55 -2.20 0.34
N LEU A 77 -12.49 -2.94 -0.76
CA LEU A 77 -11.26 -3.46 -1.32
C LEU A 77 -10.71 -2.48 -2.36
N ASN A 78 -9.39 -2.33 -2.35
CA ASN A 78 -8.66 -1.64 -3.40
C ASN A 78 -8.52 -2.58 -4.59
N PRO A 79 -8.90 -2.15 -5.81
CA PRO A 79 -8.91 -3.01 -6.98
C PRO A 79 -7.49 -3.38 -7.44
N HIS A 80 -7.38 -4.56 -8.08
CA HIS A 80 -6.18 -5.06 -8.75
C HIS A 80 -4.95 -5.22 -7.84
N GLN A 81 -5.17 -5.49 -6.56
CA GLN A 81 -4.10 -5.74 -5.60
C GLN A 81 -4.54 -6.72 -4.51
N GLU A 82 -3.54 -7.28 -3.82
CA GLU A 82 -3.73 -7.97 -2.57
C GLU A 82 -4.11 -6.95 -1.48
N ASN A 83 -5.22 -7.19 -0.79
CA ASN A 83 -5.68 -6.35 0.31
C ASN A 83 -5.37 -7.05 1.63
N ILE A 84 -4.38 -6.52 2.36
CA ILE A 84 -3.97 -7.04 3.66
C ILE A 84 -4.73 -6.31 4.77
N PHE A 85 -5.38 -7.10 5.62
CA PHE A 85 -6.11 -6.63 6.80
C PHE A 85 -5.54 -7.28 8.05
N THR A 86 -5.09 -6.44 8.99
CA THR A 86 -4.66 -6.85 10.32
C THR A 86 -5.78 -6.56 11.30
N ILE A 87 -6.38 -7.61 11.86
CA ILE A 87 -7.41 -7.54 12.89
C ILE A 87 -6.73 -7.68 14.25
N GLU A 88 -6.87 -6.68 15.10
CA GLU A 88 -6.30 -6.67 16.45
C GLU A 88 -7.44 -6.56 17.47
N ALA A 89 -7.40 -7.38 18.51
CA ALA A 89 -8.25 -7.21 19.68
C ALA A 89 -7.37 -6.91 20.90
N ILE A 90 -7.81 -5.95 21.71
CA ILE A 90 -7.06 -5.48 22.89
C ILE A 90 -7.96 -5.60 24.13
N ASP A 91 -7.39 -6.06 25.25
CA ASP A 91 -8.05 -6.09 26.56
C ASP A 91 -7.74 -4.84 27.42
N ASP A 92 -8.32 -4.77 28.62
CA ASP A 92 -8.08 -3.66 29.56
C ASP A 92 -6.63 -3.58 30.08
N ASN A 93 -5.87 -4.68 29.96
CA ASN A 93 -4.47 -4.76 30.37
C ASN A 93 -3.50 -4.46 29.21
N ASN A 94 -3.99 -3.96 28.07
CA ASN A 94 -3.26 -3.78 26.83
C ASN A 94 -2.63 -5.07 26.25
N GLN A 95 -3.12 -6.25 26.63
CA GLN A 95 -2.80 -7.49 25.94
C GLN A 95 -3.44 -7.48 24.56
N LYS A 96 -2.71 -8.00 23.57
CA LYS A 96 -3.11 -7.96 22.17
C LYS A 96 -3.15 -9.36 21.58
N ILE A 97 -4.18 -9.63 20.79
CA ILE A 97 -4.22 -10.77 19.87
C ILE A 97 -4.43 -10.24 18.46
N THR A 98 -3.66 -10.76 17.51
CA THR A 98 -3.64 -10.28 16.13
C THR A 98 -3.90 -11.41 15.17
N VAL A 99 -4.76 -11.17 14.19
CA VAL A 99 -5.05 -12.09 13.08
C VAL A 99 -4.96 -11.33 11.78
N GLN A 100 -4.24 -11.87 10.81
CA GLN A 100 -4.12 -11.27 9.48
C GLN A 100 -5.03 -11.99 8.48
N ARG A 101 -5.60 -11.22 7.55
CA ARG A 101 -6.37 -11.72 6.40
C ARG A 101 -5.87 -11.04 5.14
N SER A 102 -5.57 -11.86 4.13
CA SER A 102 -5.30 -11.40 2.78
C SER A 102 -6.52 -11.65 1.90
N ILE A 103 -6.82 -10.68 1.04
CA ILE A 103 -7.90 -10.77 0.06
C ILE A 103 -7.41 -10.29 -1.30
N ASP A 104 -7.39 -11.18 -2.28
CA ASP A 104 -7.17 -10.82 -3.68
C ASP A 104 -8.45 -10.27 -4.29
N TYR A 105 -8.39 -9.05 -4.83
CA TYR A 105 -9.53 -8.42 -5.48
C TYR A 105 -9.22 -8.00 -6.92
N PHE A 106 -9.87 -8.70 -7.85
CA PHE A 106 -9.81 -8.41 -9.29
C PHE A 106 -11.25 -8.27 -9.79
N PRO A 107 -11.79 -7.04 -9.90
CA PRO A 107 -13.17 -6.83 -10.32
C PRO A 107 -13.42 -7.36 -11.75
N GLU A 108 -14.61 -7.91 -11.97
CA GLU A 108 -15.10 -8.29 -13.30
C GLU A 108 -15.74 -7.10 -14.04
N ASP A 109 -16.31 -6.14 -13.30
CA ASP A 109 -16.98 -4.93 -13.79
C ASP A 109 -16.42 -3.64 -13.16
N THR A 110 -16.48 -2.53 -13.90
CA THR A 110 -15.96 -1.20 -13.52
C THR A 110 -16.94 -0.38 -12.68
N THR A 111 -17.71 -1.01 -11.79
CA THR A 111 -18.54 -0.25 -10.85
C THR A 111 -17.65 0.42 -9.81
N SER A 112 -17.48 1.74 -9.96
CA SER A 112 -16.79 2.59 -9.01
C SER A 112 -17.80 3.11 -7.97
N LEU A 113 -17.61 2.71 -6.71
CA LEU A 113 -18.13 3.49 -5.60
C LEU A 113 -17.36 4.82 -5.51
N PRO A 114 -18.03 5.94 -5.19
CA PRO A 114 -17.35 7.21 -4.95
C PRO A 114 -16.36 7.05 -3.78
N PRO A 115 -15.17 7.68 -3.87
CA PRO A 115 -14.18 7.58 -2.82
C PRO A 115 -14.71 8.26 -1.55
N PRO A 116 -14.58 7.63 -0.36
CA PRO A 116 -15.15 8.17 0.88
C PRO A 116 -14.45 9.47 1.33
N TYR A 117 -13.26 9.75 0.80
CA TYR A 117 -12.49 10.96 1.02
C TYR A 117 -11.58 11.25 -0.19
N SER A 118 -11.07 12.47 -0.26
CA SER A 118 -10.06 12.88 -1.23
C SER A 118 -8.97 13.69 -0.52
N ILE A 119 -7.70 13.39 -0.77
CA ILE A 119 -6.60 14.26 -0.38
C ILE A 119 -6.52 15.41 -1.37
N THR A 120 -6.54 16.64 -0.87
CA THR A 120 -6.44 17.84 -1.68
C THR A 120 -5.04 18.42 -1.70
N ASP A 121 -4.26 18.20 -0.64
CA ASP A 121 -2.92 18.79 -0.49
C ASP A 121 -2.08 18.01 0.53
N ILE A 122 -0.78 17.85 0.26
CA ILE A 122 0.22 17.30 1.18
C ILE A 122 1.47 18.18 1.11
N GLN A 123 1.84 18.82 2.22
CA GLN A 123 2.95 19.78 2.29
C GLN A 123 3.84 19.54 3.51
N PHE A 124 5.16 19.50 3.34
CA PHE A 124 6.12 19.58 4.43
C PHE A 124 6.49 21.03 4.69
N HIS A 125 6.31 21.47 5.94
CA HIS A 125 6.70 22.79 6.41
C HIS A 125 8.10 22.73 7.02
N PRO A 126 9.14 23.23 6.33
CA PRO A 126 10.53 23.07 6.78
C PRO A 126 10.84 23.82 8.07
N LEU A 127 10.16 24.95 8.32
CA LEU A 127 10.37 25.79 9.52
C LEU A 127 9.83 25.13 10.79
N SER A 128 8.69 24.45 10.70
CA SER A 128 8.07 23.73 11.82
C SER A 128 8.43 22.24 11.84
N HIS A 129 9.13 21.75 10.81
CA HIS A 129 9.50 20.34 10.63
C HIS A 129 8.28 19.39 10.69
N GLN A 130 7.16 19.82 10.09
CA GLN A 130 5.89 19.10 10.15
C GLN A 130 5.31 18.87 8.76
N TRP A 131 4.75 17.68 8.56
CA TRP A 131 3.87 17.43 7.44
C TRP A 131 2.48 17.98 7.74
N GLN A 132 1.86 18.56 6.73
CA GLN A 132 0.48 19.01 6.70
C GLN A 132 -0.23 18.24 5.58
N ILE A 133 -1.38 17.66 5.92
CA ILE A 133 -2.25 16.98 4.97
C ILE A 133 -3.59 17.66 5.03
N LYS A 134 -4.18 17.97 3.88
CA LYS A 134 -5.55 18.46 3.76
C LYS A 134 -6.34 17.55 2.85
N GLY A 135 -7.61 17.40 3.16
CA GLY A 135 -8.54 16.69 2.30
C GLY A 135 -9.98 17.06 2.56
N ALA A 136 -10.85 16.46 1.75
CA ALA A 136 -12.29 16.51 1.90
C ALA A 136 -12.81 15.10 2.19
N ALA A 137 -13.81 14.99 3.07
CA ALA A 137 -14.31 13.72 3.57
C ALA A 137 -15.84 13.77 3.77
N ALA A 138 -16.55 14.28 2.76
CA ALA A 138 -18.01 14.51 2.81
C ALA A 138 -18.81 13.24 3.07
N ASP A 139 -18.35 12.07 2.62
CA ASP A 139 -19.03 10.79 2.84
C ASP A 139 -18.41 9.96 3.98
N THR A 140 -17.55 10.58 4.79
CA THR A 140 -16.85 9.92 5.90
C THR A 140 -17.40 10.34 7.25
N LYS A 141 -17.58 9.37 8.15
CA LYS A 141 -17.96 9.61 9.55
C LYS A 141 -16.73 9.76 10.44
N HIS A 142 -15.75 8.87 10.28
CA HIS A 142 -14.49 8.91 11.01
C HIS A 142 -13.34 8.67 10.07
N ILE A 143 -12.29 9.49 10.16
CA ILE A 143 -11.05 9.34 9.40
C ILE A 143 -9.88 9.20 10.36
N TYR A 144 -8.94 8.34 10.01
CA TYR A 144 -7.75 8.03 10.76
C TYR A 144 -6.54 8.10 9.85
N ILE A 145 -5.50 8.81 10.29
CA ILE A 145 -4.21 8.86 9.59
C ILE A 145 -3.16 8.25 10.51
N ASN A 146 -2.46 7.22 10.02
CA ASN A 146 -1.56 6.38 10.82
C ASN A 146 -2.23 5.85 12.11
N GLY A 147 -3.53 5.52 12.04
CA GLY A 147 -4.31 5.07 13.20
C GLY A 147 -4.76 6.16 14.17
N LYS A 148 -4.38 7.43 13.95
CA LYS A 148 -4.83 8.56 14.78
C LYS A 148 -6.09 9.18 14.21
N TYR A 149 -7.12 9.36 15.04
CA TYR A 149 -8.37 10.03 14.67
C TYR A 149 -8.13 11.48 14.27
N ILE A 150 -8.66 11.88 13.11
CA ILE A 150 -8.59 13.25 12.59
C ILE A 150 -10.02 13.84 12.57
N PRO A 151 -10.26 14.98 13.23
CA PRO A 151 -11.55 15.66 13.17
C PRO A 151 -11.90 16.12 11.75
N ILE A 152 -13.16 15.93 11.34
CA ILE A 152 -13.73 16.50 10.12
C ILE A 152 -14.47 17.77 10.51
N LEU A 153 -14.15 18.88 9.85
CA LEU A 153 -14.76 20.19 10.06
C LEU A 153 -16.19 20.23 9.49
N SER A 154 -16.97 21.25 9.86
CA SER A 154 -18.36 21.41 9.43
C SER A 154 -18.55 21.59 7.91
N ASN A 155 -17.48 21.94 7.19
CA ASN A 155 -17.44 22.06 5.74
C ASN A 155 -16.87 20.80 5.05
N ASP A 156 -16.88 19.66 5.76
CA ASP A 156 -16.38 18.36 5.30
C ASP A 156 -14.88 18.31 5.02
N LEU A 157 -14.11 19.33 5.41
CA LEU A 157 -12.66 19.34 5.27
C LEU A 157 -11.97 18.75 6.49
N PHE A 158 -10.81 18.16 6.31
CA PHE A 158 -9.93 17.77 7.41
C PHE A 158 -8.51 18.25 7.15
N GLU A 159 -7.80 18.47 8.25
CA GLU A 159 -6.41 18.87 8.24
C GLU A 159 -5.66 18.11 9.32
N TYR A 160 -4.49 17.58 8.97
CA TYR A 160 -3.65 16.84 9.90
C TYR A 160 -2.21 17.28 9.82
N HIS A 161 -1.65 17.58 10.99
CA HIS A 161 -0.25 17.89 11.17
C HIS A 161 0.43 16.77 11.94
N PHE A 162 1.58 16.32 11.44
CA PHE A 162 2.40 15.36 12.17
C PHE A 162 3.89 15.63 12.02
N LEU A 163 4.61 15.33 13.10
CA LEU A 163 6.06 15.30 13.11
C LEU A 163 6.52 13.96 12.53
N PRO A 164 7.59 13.93 11.72
CA PRO A 164 8.21 12.67 11.34
C PRO A 164 8.84 12.03 12.59
N GLU A 165 8.10 11.21 13.32
CA GLU A 165 8.59 10.52 14.52
C GLU A 165 9.76 9.56 14.20
N LYS A 166 9.94 9.19 12.91
CA LYS A 166 11.10 8.50 12.34
C LYS A 166 11.30 8.95 10.88
N LEU A 167 12.54 9.25 10.50
CA LEU A 167 12.97 9.72 9.18
C LEU A 167 12.62 8.83 7.97
N ASN A 168 12.09 7.61 8.19
CA ASN A 168 11.97 6.58 7.13
C ASN A 168 10.52 6.23 6.74
N LYS A 169 9.51 6.98 7.17
CA LYS A 169 8.14 6.71 6.70
C LYS A 169 7.92 7.32 5.33
N THR A 170 7.99 6.47 4.31
CA THR A 170 7.82 6.79 2.89
C THR A 170 6.34 6.87 2.48
N PHE A 171 5.44 6.52 3.40
CA PHE A 171 4.00 6.51 3.21
C PHE A 171 3.23 6.77 4.53
N LEU A 172 1.95 7.08 4.38
CA LEU A 172 0.93 7.15 5.41
C LEU A 172 -0.12 6.09 5.15
N THR A 173 -0.76 5.62 6.21
CA THR A 173 -2.04 4.92 6.07
C THR A 173 -3.18 5.89 6.34
N VAL A 174 -4.16 5.91 5.46
CA VAL A 174 -5.40 6.64 5.64
C VAL A 174 -6.55 5.65 5.59
N GLY A 175 -7.38 5.66 6.61
CA GLY A 175 -8.55 4.79 6.63
C GLY A 175 -9.61 5.31 7.57
N GLY A 176 -10.77 4.66 7.56
CA GLY A 176 -11.90 5.20 8.29
C GLY A 176 -13.18 4.43 8.07
N ILE A 177 -14.26 5.02 8.58
CA ILE A 177 -15.62 4.50 8.47
C ILE A 177 -16.46 5.55 7.74
N SER A 178 -17.06 5.16 6.62
CA SER A 178 -17.96 6.02 5.85
C SER A 178 -19.27 6.29 6.60
N LYS A 179 -20.07 7.26 6.14
CA LYS A 179 -21.43 7.49 6.65
C LYS A 179 -22.33 6.26 6.50
N ASP A 180 -22.07 5.45 5.47
CA ASP A 180 -22.72 4.14 5.23
C ASP A 180 -22.10 2.97 6.02
N LEU A 181 -21.23 3.27 6.99
CA LEU A 181 -20.57 2.29 7.87
C LEU A 181 -19.66 1.30 7.11
N LEU A 182 -19.07 1.73 6.00
CA LEU A 182 -18.06 0.96 5.27
C LEU A 182 -16.67 1.30 5.80
N LEU A 183 -15.88 0.28 6.10
CA LEU A 183 -14.47 0.40 6.39
C LEU A 183 -13.71 0.65 5.09
N PHE A 184 -12.84 1.66 5.06
CA PHE A 184 -11.90 1.89 3.97
C PHE A 184 -10.48 2.04 4.51
N HIS A 185 -9.50 1.68 3.70
CA HIS A 185 -8.09 1.77 4.05
C HIS A 185 -7.23 1.88 2.78
N HIS A 186 -6.33 2.86 2.78
CA HIS A 186 -5.43 3.18 1.69
C HIS A 186 -4.06 3.53 2.25
N THR A 187 -3.05 3.35 1.41
CA THR A 187 -1.67 3.80 1.66
C THR A 187 -1.37 4.96 0.72
N ILE A 188 -0.78 6.03 1.24
CA ILE A 188 -0.47 7.26 0.51
C ILE A 188 1.03 7.53 0.64
N GLY A 189 1.76 7.65 -0.46
CA GLY A 189 3.19 8.00 -0.43
C GLY A 189 3.42 9.41 0.15
N LEU A 190 4.43 9.54 1.02
CA LEU A 190 4.86 10.82 1.63
C LEU A 190 6.03 11.48 0.93
N HIS A 191 6.73 10.74 0.08
CA HIS A 191 7.86 11.30 -0.64
C HIS A 191 7.31 12.28 -1.67
N ASP A 192 7.31 13.57 -1.30
CA ASP A 192 7.80 14.69 -2.10
C ASP A 192 7.32 16.05 -1.57
N VAL A 193 7.94 16.50 -0.48
CA VAL A 193 8.03 17.93 -0.22
C VAL A 193 9.43 18.24 0.28
N ASN A 194 10.28 18.54 -0.70
CA ASN A 194 11.35 19.52 -0.61
C ASN A 194 11.59 20.11 0.81
N SER A 195 12.64 19.62 1.48
CA SER A 195 13.42 20.51 2.33
C SER A 195 14.11 21.53 1.41
N HIS A 196 13.38 22.58 1.01
CA HIS A 196 13.97 23.70 0.30
C HIS A 196 15.01 24.37 1.23
N LYS A 197 16.28 23.99 1.08
CA LYS A 197 17.29 25.04 1.00
C LYS A 197 16.87 25.93 -0.17
N PRO A 198 16.87 27.27 -0.03
CA PRO A 198 16.47 28.16 -1.11
C PRO A 198 17.50 28.02 -2.24
N LEU A 199 17.23 27.12 -3.19
CA LEU A 199 17.96 27.08 -4.45
C LEU A 199 17.35 28.16 -5.34
N SER A 200 18.22 29.09 -5.70
CA SER A 200 18.05 30.08 -6.75
C SER A 200 17.21 29.54 -7.90
N LYS A 201 16.21 30.31 -8.32
CA LYS A 201 15.45 30.13 -9.57
C LYS A 201 16.42 29.94 -10.75
N ASN A 202 16.75 28.70 -11.07
CA ASN A 202 17.11 28.33 -12.41
C ASN A 202 15.84 27.74 -13.02
N LEU A 203 15.31 28.41 -14.04
CA LEU A 203 14.30 27.85 -14.92
C LEU A 203 14.85 26.54 -15.46
N GLU A 204 14.44 25.42 -14.85
CA GLU A 204 14.78 24.11 -15.38
C GLU A 204 14.20 24.01 -16.80
N LYS A 205 15.07 23.85 -17.79
CA LYS A 205 14.67 23.56 -19.17
C LYS A 205 13.80 22.30 -19.17
N VAL A 206 12.49 22.45 -19.37
CA VAL A 206 11.56 21.33 -19.53
C VAL A 206 12.09 20.40 -20.63
N THR A 207 12.50 19.20 -20.26
CA THR A 207 13.02 18.20 -21.20
C THR A 207 11.87 17.26 -21.54
N HIS A 208 11.49 17.17 -22.82
CA HIS A 208 10.46 16.23 -23.25
C HIS A 208 11.02 14.80 -23.24
N TYR A 209 10.21 13.80 -22.88
CA TYR A 209 10.66 12.40 -22.79
C TYR A 209 10.78 11.68 -24.15
N LEU A 210 10.17 12.22 -25.21
CA LEU A 210 10.07 11.57 -26.53
C LEU A 210 11.44 11.28 -27.18
N PRO A 211 12.45 12.17 -27.12
CA PRO A 211 13.77 11.86 -27.68
C PRO A 211 14.44 10.65 -27.00
N ILE A 212 14.23 10.48 -25.68
CA ILE A 212 14.77 9.35 -24.92
C ILE A 212 13.99 8.07 -25.25
N GLU A 213 12.65 8.16 -25.32
CA GLU A 213 11.79 7.05 -25.78
C GLU A 213 12.22 6.53 -27.15
N LEU A 214 12.46 7.44 -28.12
CA LEU A 214 12.92 7.07 -29.46
C LEU A 214 14.26 6.34 -29.43
N GLY A 215 15.22 6.80 -28.62
CA GLY A 215 16.50 6.13 -28.44
C GLY A 215 16.36 4.72 -27.85
N ILE A 216 15.53 4.57 -26.82
CA ILE A 216 15.23 3.26 -26.20
C ILE A 216 14.59 2.32 -27.22
N LEU A 217 13.56 2.77 -27.93
CA LEU A 217 12.88 1.96 -28.94
C LEU A 217 13.83 1.55 -30.07
N GLN A 218 14.68 2.46 -30.54
CA GLN A 218 15.69 2.15 -31.56
C GLN A 218 16.69 1.09 -31.07
N ALA A 219 17.12 1.16 -29.81
CA ALA A 219 17.98 0.14 -29.21
C ALA A 219 17.28 -1.23 -29.22
N TYR A 220 16.04 -1.31 -28.75
CA TYR A 220 15.24 -2.55 -28.77
C TYR A 220 15.00 -3.09 -30.18
N TYR A 221 14.69 -2.24 -31.15
CA TYR A 221 14.52 -2.63 -32.55
C TYR A 221 15.80 -3.18 -33.17
N SER A 222 16.97 -2.58 -32.87
CA SER A 222 18.24 -3.11 -33.35
C SER A 222 18.57 -4.50 -32.78
N MET A 223 18.00 -4.83 -31.62
CA MET A 223 18.05 -6.15 -30.99
C MET A 223 16.89 -7.09 -31.38
N HIS A 224 16.12 -6.75 -32.43
CA HIS A 224 14.98 -7.53 -32.94
C HIS A 224 13.79 -7.71 -31.98
N TRP A 225 13.59 -6.76 -31.07
CA TRP A 225 12.32 -6.69 -30.32
C TRP A 225 11.24 -6.05 -31.18
N GLN A 226 9.98 -6.41 -30.93
CA GLN A 226 8.82 -5.89 -31.65
C GLN A 226 7.90 -5.15 -30.69
N LEU A 227 7.49 -3.94 -31.07
CA LEU A 227 6.42 -3.24 -30.38
C LEU A 227 5.11 -3.95 -30.71
N ILE A 228 4.37 -4.35 -29.67
CA ILE A 228 3.07 -5.00 -29.81
C ILE A 228 1.99 -4.15 -29.15
N PRO A 229 0.76 -4.12 -29.70
CA PRO A 229 -0.34 -3.42 -29.04
C PRO A 229 -0.75 -4.16 -27.76
N PHE A 230 -1.28 -3.42 -26.81
CA PHE A 230 -2.03 -4.00 -25.72
C PHE A 230 -3.35 -4.58 -26.26
N THR A 231 -3.80 -5.69 -25.70
CA THR A 231 -5.18 -6.18 -25.92
C THR A 231 -6.18 -5.22 -25.31
N THR A 232 -7.42 -5.19 -25.80
CA THR A 232 -8.49 -4.32 -25.26
C THR A 232 -8.70 -4.48 -23.75
N ILE A 233 -8.51 -5.69 -23.21
CA ILE A 233 -8.59 -5.94 -21.77
C ILE A 233 -7.43 -5.29 -21.03
N GLN A 234 -6.19 -5.46 -21.52
CA GLN A 234 -5.00 -4.82 -20.94
C GLN A 234 -5.12 -3.30 -21.00
N GLU A 235 -5.56 -2.74 -22.12
CA GLU A 235 -5.77 -1.29 -22.27
C GLU A 235 -6.74 -0.76 -21.22
N LYS A 236 -7.86 -1.44 -21.01
CA LYS A 236 -8.84 -1.07 -19.98
C LYS A 236 -8.25 -1.14 -18.57
N MET A 237 -7.56 -2.23 -18.22
CA MET A 237 -6.95 -2.40 -16.90
C MET A 237 -5.84 -1.37 -16.63
N ILE A 238 -5.02 -1.07 -17.63
CA ILE A 238 -3.97 -0.05 -17.53
C ILE A 238 -4.59 1.34 -17.43
N TYR A 239 -5.63 1.63 -18.21
CA TYR A 239 -6.35 2.90 -18.15
C TYR A 239 -6.95 3.12 -16.76
N ASP A 240 -7.64 2.13 -16.20
CA ASP A 240 -8.24 2.22 -14.87
C ASP A 240 -7.17 2.40 -13.77
N LEU A 241 -6.06 1.68 -13.87
CA LEU A 241 -4.91 1.81 -12.97
C LEU A 241 -4.33 3.24 -13.00
N VAL A 242 -4.13 3.76 -14.21
CA VAL A 242 -3.50 5.05 -14.43
C VAL A 242 -4.43 6.20 -14.04
N GLN A 243 -5.71 6.16 -14.43
CA GLN A 243 -6.68 7.21 -14.09
C GLN A 243 -7.04 7.26 -12.60
N SER A 244 -7.07 6.12 -11.91
CA SER A 244 -7.47 6.09 -10.49
C SER A 244 -6.35 6.46 -9.52
N LYS A 245 -5.09 6.21 -9.89
CA LYS A 245 -3.93 6.39 -8.99
C LYS A 245 -2.82 7.31 -9.51
N TYR A 246 -2.67 7.44 -10.83
CA TYR A 246 -1.50 8.06 -11.47
C TYR A 246 -1.91 8.90 -12.69
N ASP A 247 -2.72 9.93 -12.48
CA ASP A 247 -3.26 10.82 -13.51
C ASP A 247 -2.20 11.47 -14.42
N GLN A 248 -0.93 11.51 -13.98
CA GLN A 248 0.20 12.00 -14.77
C GLN A 248 0.69 11.01 -15.84
N LEU A 249 0.41 9.71 -15.70
CA LEU A 249 0.72 8.69 -16.70
C LEU A 249 -0.49 8.53 -17.64
N ASN A 250 -0.28 8.03 -18.85
CA ASN A 250 -1.36 7.69 -19.79
C ASN A 250 -0.95 6.44 -20.55
N LEU A 251 -1.91 5.69 -21.09
CA LEU A 251 -1.64 4.49 -21.89
C LEU A 251 -0.66 4.79 -23.06
N SER A 252 -0.76 5.97 -23.67
CA SER A 252 0.13 6.42 -24.75
C SER A 252 1.61 6.50 -24.33
N HIS A 253 1.91 6.66 -23.04
CA HIS A 253 3.26 6.73 -22.51
C HIS A 253 3.89 5.34 -22.28
N ILE A 254 3.09 4.28 -22.35
CA ILE A 254 3.52 2.92 -22.01
C ILE A 254 3.73 2.14 -23.30
N LYS A 255 4.93 1.59 -23.49
CA LYS A 255 5.28 0.79 -24.68
C LYS A 255 5.46 -0.67 -24.29
N LEU A 256 4.79 -1.58 -24.99
CA LEU A 256 4.94 -3.02 -24.79
C LEU A 256 5.77 -3.63 -25.93
N LEU A 257 6.89 -4.24 -25.58
CA LEU A 257 7.83 -4.87 -26.50
C LEU A 257 7.88 -6.37 -26.24
N LYS A 258 8.03 -7.17 -27.29
CA LYS A 258 8.13 -8.63 -27.23
C LYS A 258 9.31 -9.17 -28.04
N LYS A 259 9.98 -10.20 -27.50
CA LYS A 259 10.96 -11.01 -28.22
C LYS A 259 10.91 -12.46 -27.73
N GLY A 260 10.41 -13.36 -28.58
CA GLY A 260 10.12 -14.74 -28.17
C GLY A 260 9.06 -14.74 -27.05
N ASP A 261 9.38 -15.38 -25.93
CA ASP A 261 8.53 -15.43 -24.72
C ASP A 261 8.89 -14.33 -23.69
N ASN A 262 9.73 -13.36 -24.06
CA ASN A 262 10.12 -12.26 -23.18
C ASN A 262 9.32 -11.00 -23.49
N LEU A 263 8.94 -10.27 -22.45
CA LEU A 263 8.22 -9.00 -22.53
C LEU A 263 9.00 -7.89 -21.84
N VAL A 264 8.97 -6.71 -22.43
CA VAL A 264 9.44 -5.47 -21.81
C VAL A 264 8.33 -4.44 -21.88
N ILE A 265 7.99 -3.84 -20.75
CA ILE A 265 7.23 -2.59 -20.71
C ILE A 265 8.23 -1.45 -20.51
N ALA A 266 8.25 -0.48 -21.42
CA ALA A 266 9.01 0.76 -21.25
C ALA A 266 8.06 1.92 -20.92
N LEU A 267 8.38 2.67 -19.87
CA LEU A 267 7.59 3.84 -19.46
C LEU A 267 8.46 4.98 -18.92
N PRO A 268 8.10 6.24 -19.22
CA PRO A 268 8.82 7.40 -18.72
C PRO A 268 8.48 7.66 -17.25
N TYR A 269 9.47 8.12 -16.49
CA TYR A 269 9.29 8.61 -15.14
C TYR A 269 8.90 10.09 -15.16
N LEU A 270 7.58 10.32 -15.19
CA LEU A 270 6.99 11.61 -15.52
C LEU A 270 6.81 12.53 -14.31
N HIS A 271 6.45 11.94 -13.18
CA HIS A 271 6.16 12.66 -11.95
C HIS A 271 6.70 11.88 -10.75
N HIS A 272 7.10 12.62 -9.71
CA HIS A 272 7.76 12.10 -8.53
C HIS A 272 6.83 11.21 -7.66
N SER A 273 5.51 11.43 -7.77
CA SER A 273 4.47 10.62 -7.13
C SER A 273 4.39 9.17 -7.63
N LEU A 274 4.96 8.86 -8.80
CA LEU A 274 4.93 7.52 -9.38
C LEU A 274 5.76 6.55 -8.52
N GLN A 275 5.10 5.54 -7.95
CA GLN A 275 5.76 4.51 -7.14
C GLN A 275 6.27 3.38 -8.05
N ILE A 276 7.56 3.41 -8.38
CA ILE A 276 8.20 2.46 -9.31
C ILE A 276 7.90 1.00 -8.96
N PRO A 277 8.12 0.50 -7.71
CA PRO A 277 7.87 -0.90 -7.41
C PRO A 277 6.39 -1.30 -7.47
N GLU A 278 5.50 -0.47 -6.94
CA GLU A 278 4.06 -0.75 -6.90
C GLU A 278 3.47 -0.78 -8.31
N LEU A 279 3.75 0.25 -9.12
CA LEU A 279 3.25 0.33 -10.49
C LEU A 279 3.86 -0.77 -11.36
N SER A 280 5.15 -1.10 -11.17
CA SER A 280 5.78 -2.23 -11.88
C SER A 280 5.10 -3.56 -11.56
N TYR A 281 4.75 -3.79 -10.29
CA TYR A 281 4.05 -5.00 -9.88
C TYR A 281 2.61 -5.05 -10.42
N GLN A 282 1.89 -3.93 -10.43
CA GLN A 282 0.54 -3.87 -11.01
C GLN A 282 0.55 -4.13 -12.53
N LEU A 283 1.51 -3.56 -13.26
CA LEU A 283 1.69 -3.80 -14.69
C LEU A 283 2.06 -5.26 -14.98
N LEU A 284 2.93 -5.86 -14.15
CA LEU A 284 3.24 -7.28 -14.22
C LEU A 284 1.97 -8.14 -14.12
N LEU A 285 1.14 -7.91 -13.10
CA LEU A 285 -0.08 -8.70 -12.88
C LEU A 285 -1.05 -8.58 -14.06
N ILE A 286 -1.17 -7.39 -14.67
CA ILE A 286 -1.99 -7.20 -15.88
C ILE A 286 -1.45 -8.07 -17.02
N LEU A 287 -0.13 -8.10 -17.22
CA LEU A 287 0.49 -8.90 -18.28
C LEU A 287 0.41 -10.42 -18.03
N GLN A 288 0.68 -10.88 -16.80
CA GLN A 288 0.64 -12.31 -16.47
C GLN A 288 -0.76 -12.91 -16.64
N ASN A 289 -1.81 -12.15 -16.33
CA ASN A 289 -3.19 -12.61 -16.47
C ASN A 289 -3.63 -12.72 -17.94
N THR A 290 -2.88 -12.15 -18.88
CA THR A 290 -3.30 -12.00 -20.28
C THR A 290 -2.33 -12.64 -21.27
N ILE A 291 -1.08 -12.90 -20.87
CA ILE A 291 -0.05 -13.56 -21.67
C ILE A 291 0.46 -14.79 -20.92
N GLN A 292 -0.13 -15.96 -21.21
CA GLN A 292 0.07 -17.22 -20.46
C GLN A 292 1.48 -17.85 -20.56
N LYS A 293 2.37 -17.33 -21.42
CA LYS A 293 3.70 -17.91 -21.70
C LYS A 293 4.79 -16.84 -21.73
N SER A 294 4.96 -16.08 -20.65
CA SER A 294 6.16 -15.26 -20.52
C SER A 294 7.06 -15.80 -19.42
N ASP A 295 8.30 -16.14 -19.78
CA ASP A 295 9.32 -16.58 -18.83
C ASP A 295 9.93 -15.39 -18.08
N TYR A 296 9.89 -14.21 -18.72
CA TYR A 296 10.57 -13.00 -18.28
C TYR A 296 9.77 -11.75 -18.65
N ILE A 297 9.41 -10.97 -17.64
CA ILE A 297 8.75 -9.67 -17.80
C ILE A 297 9.62 -8.62 -17.12
N THR A 298 10.04 -7.62 -17.89
CA THR A 298 10.79 -6.47 -17.36
C THR A 298 9.99 -5.19 -17.51
N ILE A 299 9.97 -4.39 -16.45
CA ILE A 299 9.41 -3.05 -16.43
C ILE A 299 10.58 -2.06 -16.42
N LEU A 300 10.86 -1.46 -17.57
CA LEU A 300 11.92 -0.48 -17.78
C LEU A 300 11.39 0.94 -17.58
N TRP A 301 11.97 1.63 -16.63
CA TRP A 301 11.74 3.03 -16.32
C TRP A 301 12.90 3.88 -16.81
N TYR A 302 12.59 5.00 -17.46
CA TYR A 302 13.61 5.96 -17.90
C TYR A 302 13.27 7.38 -17.46
N ASN A 303 14.28 8.20 -17.19
CA ASN A 303 14.10 9.55 -16.67
C ASN A 303 14.80 10.60 -17.56
N ARG A 304 14.90 11.86 -17.09
CA ARG A 304 15.43 13.01 -17.85
C ARG A 304 16.92 12.90 -18.21
N ILE A 305 17.65 12.07 -17.50
CA ILE A 305 19.04 11.71 -17.77
C ILE A 305 19.02 10.31 -18.39
N PRO A 306 20.01 9.87 -19.19
CA PRO A 306 20.09 8.49 -19.68
C PRO A 306 20.36 7.46 -18.56
N ASN A 307 19.57 7.50 -17.49
CA ASN A 307 19.51 6.52 -16.43
C ASN A 307 18.26 5.66 -16.67
N VAL A 308 18.40 4.37 -16.44
CA VAL A 308 17.33 3.39 -16.55
C VAL A 308 17.28 2.57 -15.28
N VAL A 309 16.05 2.24 -14.88
CA VAL A 309 15.77 1.29 -13.81
C VAL A 309 14.91 0.20 -14.41
N GLU A 310 15.38 -1.04 -14.32
CA GLU A 310 14.61 -2.19 -14.75
C GLU A 310 14.11 -2.93 -13.51
N VAL A 311 12.81 -3.19 -13.43
CA VAL A 311 12.24 -4.11 -12.45
C VAL A 311 11.95 -5.42 -13.17
N VAL A 312 12.65 -6.47 -12.76
CA VAL A 312 12.72 -7.74 -13.47
C VAL A 312 11.95 -8.81 -12.71
N TYR A 313 11.00 -9.43 -13.40
CA TYR A 313 10.19 -10.53 -12.90
C TYR A 313 10.47 -11.79 -13.73
N ASN A 314 11.02 -12.80 -13.06
CA ASN A 314 11.29 -14.10 -13.64
C ASN A 314 10.36 -15.12 -12.98
N LYS A 315 9.79 -16.01 -13.79
CA LYS A 315 8.88 -17.07 -13.32
C LYS A 315 9.48 -17.96 -12.22
N ASN A 316 10.80 -18.12 -12.19
CA ASN A 316 11.48 -19.09 -11.31
C ASN A 316 12.41 -18.43 -10.26
N SER A 317 12.38 -17.12 -10.08
CA SER A 317 13.23 -16.45 -9.09
C SER A 317 12.53 -15.26 -8.43
N SER A 318 13.05 -14.84 -7.28
CA SER A 318 12.65 -13.57 -6.67
C SER A 318 12.86 -12.41 -7.65
N PRO A 319 11.97 -11.40 -7.61
CA PRO A 319 12.13 -10.21 -8.42
C PRO A 319 13.37 -9.43 -7.98
N TYR A 320 14.03 -8.80 -8.94
CA TYR A 320 15.18 -7.95 -8.70
C TYR A 320 15.08 -6.70 -9.57
N CYS A 321 15.83 -5.67 -9.24
CA CYS A 321 15.99 -4.51 -10.09
C CYS A 321 17.40 -4.42 -10.66
N ILE A 322 17.54 -3.87 -11.86
CA ILE A 322 18.83 -3.46 -12.43
C ILE A 322 18.87 -1.95 -12.36
N ILE A 323 19.85 -1.43 -11.63
CA ILE A 323 20.09 0.01 -11.45
C ILE A 323 21.55 0.25 -11.77
N ASP A 324 21.84 1.11 -12.74
CA ASP A 324 23.21 1.36 -13.24
C ASP A 324 23.98 0.07 -13.55
N ASP A 325 23.35 -0.82 -14.34
CA ASP A 325 23.85 -2.14 -14.76
C ASP A 325 24.15 -3.14 -13.61
N LYS A 326 23.72 -2.83 -12.38
CA LYS A 326 23.90 -3.72 -11.22
C LYS A 326 22.58 -4.34 -10.78
N PRO A 327 22.49 -5.68 -10.68
CA PRO A 327 21.33 -6.33 -10.11
C PRO A 327 21.31 -6.13 -8.59
N VAL A 328 20.17 -5.70 -8.08
CA VAL A 328 19.88 -5.57 -6.65
C VAL A 328 18.56 -6.24 -6.38
N ASP A 329 18.47 -7.01 -5.29
CA ASP A 329 17.20 -7.58 -4.86
C ASP A 329 16.15 -6.48 -4.62
N LEU A 330 14.91 -6.72 -5.05
CA LEU A 330 13.88 -5.68 -5.06
C LEU A 330 13.50 -5.22 -3.64
N GLU A 331 13.43 -6.14 -2.67
CA GLU A 331 13.11 -5.78 -1.28
C GLU A 331 14.24 -4.93 -0.67
N ASN A 332 15.49 -5.31 -0.95
CA ASN A 332 16.65 -4.54 -0.54
C ASN A 332 16.69 -3.15 -1.20
N ALA A 333 16.35 -3.04 -2.48
CA ALA A 333 16.31 -1.75 -3.18
C ALA A 333 15.24 -0.80 -2.63
N ILE A 334 14.10 -1.35 -2.20
CA ILE A 334 13.03 -0.61 -1.51
C ILE A 334 13.53 -0.15 -0.13
N ALA A 335 14.11 -1.06 0.66
CA ALA A 335 14.56 -0.79 2.02
C ALA A 335 15.70 0.24 2.08
N LEU A 336 16.57 0.27 1.08
CA LEU A 336 17.73 1.15 0.98
C LEU A 336 17.46 2.45 0.19
N GLU A 337 16.22 2.69 -0.22
CA GLU A 337 15.81 3.89 -0.98
C GLU A 337 16.64 4.15 -2.25
N ILE A 338 17.09 3.08 -2.94
CA ILE A 338 18.02 3.17 -4.08
C ILE A 338 17.41 3.93 -5.26
N PHE A 339 16.07 3.95 -5.36
CA PHE A 339 15.36 4.71 -6.41
C PHE A 339 15.41 6.23 -6.21
N SER A 340 15.84 6.74 -5.05
CA SER A 340 15.80 8.17 -4.72
C SER A 340 16.51 9.06 -5.76
N GLU A 341 17.71 8.68 -6.19
CA GLU A 341 18.49 9.41 -7.19
C GLU A 341 17.80 9.38 -8.57
N PHE A 342 17.27 8.22 -8.96
CA PHE A 342 16.52 8.09 -10.21
C PHE A 342 15.25 8.96 -10.21
N ARG A 343 14.51 8.98 -9.09
CA ARG A 343 13.26 9.74 -8.96
C ARG A 343 13.48 11.26 -9.04
N ALA A 344 14.60 11.74 -8.51
CA ALA A 344 14.97 13.16 -8.55
C ALA A 344 15.17 13.72 -9.97
N LYS A 345 15.23 12.86 -11.00
CA LYS A 345 15.44 13.24 -12.41
C LYS A 345 14.20 13.02 -13.27
N HIS A 346 13.00 13.10 -12.70
CA HIS A 346 11.75 12.99 -13.47
C HIS A 346 11.64 14.01 -14.61
N PHE A 347 10.83 13.71 -15.62
CA PHE A 347 10.62 14.61 -16.76
C PHE A 347 9.80 15.86 -16.39
N GLY A 348 8.90 15.73 -15.41
CA GLY A 348 7.97 16.80 -15.03
C GLY A 348 6.93 16.99 -16.12
N ILE A 349 5.70 16.52 -15.90
CA ILE A 349 4.59 16.83 -16.82
C ILE A 349 3.89 18.12 -16.35
N ARG A 350 3.41 18.86 -17.36
CA ARG A 350 2.62 20.08 -17.25
C ARG A 350 1.35 19.92 -16.44
#